data_AF-A0A936HXA5-F1
#
_entry.id   AF-A0A936HXA5-F1
#
_cell.length_a   1.000
_cell.length_b   1.000
_cell.length_c   1.000
_cell.angle_alpha   90.00
_cell.angle_beta   90.00
_cell.angle_gamma   90.00
#
_symmetry.space_group_name_H-M   'P 1'
#
loop_
_entity.id
_entity.type
_entity.pdbx_description
1 polymer ?
#
loop_
_entity_poly.entity_id
_entity_poly.type
_entity_poly.pdbx_seq_one_letter_code
_entity_poly.pdbx_strand_id
1 'polypeptide(L)'
;MKAWSSLLLMFGLLLAALALQGCGTTRATMQNALGEEVMLLGHDPVAYFTAGKPTYGNPALKTTLPERTYYFSSEANKRLFDANPEKYEPQYGGFCASGAAFALKLGSDPTEFEIVDGRLFIFGDVLGHEAWSIDPAWNIRHADSVWDESRDTGWRLQSLRRYAGKVDWYKSGADIRRDWAAKFPGRAMSVYDPGSMVANLFLKRPGWRAREGYGPQPVVGFVGEDACPPACPGAVSRRFGADSAVAPPPVAR
;
A
#
# COMPACT_ATOMS: atom_id res chain seq x y z
N MET A 1 43.02 -13.40 -25.10
CA MET A 1 43.10 -12.96 -23.69
C MET A 1 42.40 -11.62 -23.45
N LYS A 2 42.92 -10.47 -23.90
CA LYS A 2 42.35 -9.13 -23.60
C LYS A 2 40.82 -9.00 -23.81
N ALA A 3 40.27 -9.50 -24.93
CA ALA A 3 38.84 -9.45 -25.21
C ALA A 3 37.96 -10.21 -24.20
N TRP A 4 38.46 -11.29 -23.60
CA TRP A 4 37.71 -12.07 -22.60
C TRP A 4 37.64 -11.33 -21.26
N SER A 5 38.74 -10.66 -20.87
CA SER A 5 38.77 -9.76 -19.72
C SER A 5 37.78 -8.60 -19.89
N SER A 6 37.69 -8.01 -21.09
CA SER A 6 36.71 -6.97 -21.41
C SER A 6 35.26 -7.47 -21.31
N LEU A 7 34.95 -8.67 -21.83
CA LEU A 7 33.60 -9.25 -21.72
C LEU A 7 33.20 -9.51 -20.25
N LEU A 8 34.10 -10.05 -19.43
CA LEU A 8 33.84 -10.30 -18.01
C LEU A 8 33.60 -9.01 -17.22
N LEU A 9 34.38 -7.95 -17.52
CA LEU A 9 34.16 -6.62 -16.95
C LEU A 9 32.82 -6.00 -17.38
N MET A 10 32.46 -6.09 -18.67
CA MET A 10 31.16 -5.59 -19.14
C MET A 10 29.98 -6.39 -18.56
N PHE A 11 30.12 -7.71 -18.43
CA PHE A 11 29.09 -8.55 -17.79
C PHE A 11 28.94 -8.25 -16.29
N GLY A 12 30.05 -8.05 -15.58
CA GLY A 12 30.05 -7.60 -14.18
C GLY A 12 29.41 -6.23 -13.99
N LEU A 13 29.72 -5.26 -14.86
CA LEU A 13 29.09 -3.94 -14.87
C LEU A 13 27.59 -3.99 -15.21
N LEU A 14 27.19 -4.86 -16.15
CA LEU A 14 25.78 -5.08 -16.49
C LEU A 14 25.00 -5.69 -15.31
N LEU A 15 25.57 -6.70 -14.63
CA LEU A 15 24.99 -7.27 -13.42
C LEU A 15 24.90 -6.26 -12.27
N ALA A 16 25.91 -5.41 -12.08
CA ALA A 16 25.89 -4.34 -11.08
C ALA A 16 24.82 -3.28 -11.41
N ALA A 17 24.68 -2.88 -12.68
CA ALA A 17 23.63 -1.96 -13.12
C ALA A 17 22.21 -2.57 -12.97
N LEU A 18 22.05 -3.85 -13.27
CA LEU A 18 20.80 -4.60 -13.05
C LEU A 18 20.46 -4.73 -11.56
N ALA A 19 21.46 -4.93 -10.69
CA ALA A 19 21.27 -4.96 -9.24
C ALA A 19 20.81 -3.58 -8.70
N LEU A 20 21.40 -2.48 -9.20
CA LEU A 20 21.00 -1.12 -8.85
C LEU A 20 19.57 -0.78 -9.32
N GLN A 21 19.13 -1.29 -10.48
CA GLN A 21 17.77 -1.12 -10.98
C GLN A 21 16.72 -2.05 -10.30
N GLY A 22 17.17 -3.05 -9.54
CA GLY A 22 16.33 -4.15 -9.05
C GLY A 22 15.48 -3.88 -7.80
N CYS A 23 15.81 -2.88 -6.97
CA CYS A 23 15.21 -2.74 -5.63
C CYS A 23 13.76 -2.20 -5.61
N GLY A 24 13.33 -1.50 -6.67
CA GLY A 24 12.04 -0.78 -6.70
C GLY A 24 12.07 0.54 -5.91
N THR A 25 10.97 1.29 -5.98
CA THR A 25 10.84 2.62 -5.38
C THR A 25 10.82 2.59 -3.84
N THR A 26 11.27 3.69 -3.23
CA THR A 26 11.24 3.93 -1.77
C THR A 26 9.85 4.38 -1.28
N ARG A 27 9.01 4.91 -2.18
CA ARG A 27 7.62 5.36 -2.00
C ARG A 27 6.64 4.53 -2.84
N ALA A 28 5.35 4.56 -2.51
CA ALA A 28 4.29 3.86 -3.24
C ALA A 28 3.83 4.64 -4.50
N THR A 29 4.76 4.87 -5.42
CA THR A 29 4.53 5.63 -6.66
C THR A 29 4.31 4.74 -7.88
N MET A 30 3.64 5.30 -8.88
CA MET A 30 3.52 4.72 -10.22
C MET A 30 3.99 5.74 -11.25
N GLN A 31 4.95 5.37 -12.10
CA GLN A 31 5.33 6.20 -13.24
C GLN A 31 4.16 6.39 -14.21
N ASN A 32 3.83 7.65 -14.52
CA ASN A 32 2.91 8.00 -15.58
C ASN A 32 3.59 7.92 -16.98
N ALA A 33 2.85 8.22 -18.04
CA ALA A 33 3.36 8.21 -19.41
C ALA A 33 4.46 9.26 -19.70
N LEU A 34 4.66 10.23 -18.80
CA LEU A 34 5.70 11.26 -18.85
C LEU A 34 6.92 10.91 -17.97
N GLY A 35 6.93 9.73 -17.33
CA GLY A 35 7.99 9.29 -16.42
C GLY A 35 7.90 9.85 -14.99
N GLU A 36 6.81 10.53 -14.63
CA GLU A 36 6.66 11.13 -13.30
C GLU A 36 6.17 10.10 -12.29
N GLU A 37 6.83 10.00 -11.13
CA GLU A 37 6.48 9.11 -10.03
C GLU A 37 5.22 9.60 -9.30
N VAL A 38 4.03 9.16 -9.71
CA VAL A 38 2.75 9.66 -9.16
C VAL A 38 2.37 8.93 -7.86
N MET A 39 2.15 9.70 -6.79
CA MET A 39 1.62 9.20 -5.51
C MET A 39 0.10 9.04 -5.54
N LEU A 40 -0.42 8.15 -4.68
CA LEU A 40 -1.87 7.95 -4.47
C LEU A 40 -2.65 7.71 -5.78
N LEU A 41 -2.00 7.19 -6.82
CA LEU A 41 -2.57 7.02 -8.17
C LEU A 41 -3.22 8.30 -8.73
N GLY A 42 -2.69 9.46 -8.36
CA GLY A 42 -3.24 10.75 -8.78
C GLY A 42 -4.46 11.22 -7.98
N HIS A 43 -4.79 10.58 -6.85
CA HIS A 43 -5.74 11.14 -5.90
C HIS A 43 -5.11 12.29 -5.11
N ASP A 44 -5.95 13.28 -4.78
CA ASP A 44 -5.58 14.48 -4.06
C ASP A 44 -5.35 14.19 -2.57
N PRO A 45 -4.12 14.35 -2.04
CA PRO A 45 -3.79 14.04 -0.64
C PRO A 45 -4.55 14.94 0.36
N VAL A 46 -4.95 16.15 -0.04
CA VAL A 46 -5.69 17.09 0.80
C VAL A 46 -7.19 16.78 0.81
N ALA A 47 -7.72 16.16 -0.24
CA ALA A 47 -9.14 15.79 -0.33
C ALA A 47 -9.58 14.76 0.71
N TYR A 48 -8.69 13.87 1.15
CA TYR A 48 -8.96 12.94 2.26
C TYR A 48 -9.34 13.69 3.54
N PHE A 49 -8.67 14.81 3.84
CA PHE A 49 -8.90 15.62 5.04
C PHE A 49 -10.02 16.65 4.88
N THR A 50 -10.21 17.20 3.68
CA THR A 50 -11.14 18.31 3.43
C THR A 50 -12.51 17.85 2.91
N ALA A 51 -12.55 16.82 2.07
CA ALA A 51 -13.77 16.25 1.50
C ALA A 51 -14.16 14.90 2.14
N GLY A 52 -13.31 14.34 3.02
CA GLY A 52 -13.55 13.07 3.70
C GLY A 52 -13.57 11.86 2.77
N LYS A 53 -13.03 11.97 1.55
CA LYS A 53 -13.11 10.91 0.53
C LYS A 53 -11.98 11.00 -0.51
N PRO A 54 -11.59 9.87 -1.13
CA PRO A 54 -10.65 9.86 -2.24
C PRO A 54 -11.24 10.66 -3.40
N THR A 55 -10.48 11.63 -3.90
CA THR A 55 -10.90 12.49 -5.01
C THR A 55 -9.74 12.59 -6.00
N TYR A 56 -9.98 12.35 -7.29
CA TYR A 56 -8.93 12.49 -8.31
C TYR A 56 -8.46 13.94 -8.43
N GLY A 57 -7.15 14.12 -8.51
CA GLY A 57 -6.52 15.40 -8.85
C GLY A 57 -6.40 15.61 -10.35
N ASN A 58 -6.26 16.87 -10.76
CA ASN A 58 -5.95 17.26 -12.12
C ASN A 58 -4.41 17.22 -12.32
N PRO A 59 -3.85 16.48 -13.29
CA PRO A 59 -2.41 16.46 -13.56
C PRO A 59 -1.78 17.82 -13.89
N ALA A 60 -2.57 18.81 -14.31
CA ALA A 60 -2.12 20.20 -14.49
C ALA A 60 -1.93 20.95 -13.14
N LEU A 61 -2.65 20.54 -12.10
CA LEU A 61 -2.53 21.06 -10.74
C LEU A 61 -1.67 20.09 -9.93
N LYS A 62 -0.34 20.22 -10.01
CA LYS A 62 0.60 19.28 -9.40
C LYS A 62 1.74 19.94 -8.63
N THR A 63 2.26 19.19 -7.65
CA THR A 63 3.48 19.52 -6.91
C THR A 63 4.41 18.31 -6.93
N THR A 64 5.63 18.53 -7.38
CA THR A 64 6.67 17.50 -7.50
C THR A 64 7.72 17.72 -6.41
N LEU A 65 8.01 16.66 -5.68
CA LEU A 65 9.03 16.55 -4.64
C LEU A 65 10.00 15.42 -5.04
N PRO A 66 11.14 15.23 -4.35
CA PRO A 66 12.03 14.10 -4.61
C PRO A 66 11.27 12.77 -4.60
N GLU A 67 11.44 11.98 -5.67
CA GLU A 67 10.83 10.67 -5.90
C GLU A 67 9.29 10.64 -5.91
N ARG A 68 8.58 11.78 -5.95
CA ARG A 68 7.09 11.79 -5.89
C ARG A 68 6.43 13.03 -6.47
N THR A 69 5.29 12.84 -7.13
CA THR A 69 4.41 13.90 -7.62
C THR A 69 2.99 13.69 -7.10
N TYR A 70 2.40 14.76 -6.59
CA TYR A 70 1.00 14.81 -6.15
C TYR A 70 0.17 15.66 -7.11
N TYR A 71 -1.07 15.25 -7.35
CA TYR A 71 -2.07 16.00 -8.13
C TYR A 71 -3.16 16.53 -7.20
N PHE A 72 -3.81 17.63 -7.56
CA PHE A 72 -4.83 18.29 -6.74
C PHE A 72 -6.13 18.51 -7.50
N SER A 73 -7.25 18.31 -6.82
CA SER A 73 -8.60 18.51 -7.35
C SER A 73 -8.97 20.00 -7.49
N SER A 74 -8.25 20.87 -6.76
CA SER A 74 -8.41 22.32 -6.80
C SER A 74 -7.10 23.04 -6.48
N GLU A 75 -6.97 24.31 -6.89
CA GLU A 75 -5.84 25.13 -6.47
C GLU A 75 -5.82 25.42 -4.96
N ALA A 76 -6.99 25.41 -4.30
CA ALA A 76 -7.06 25.57 -2.85
C ALA A 76 -6.37 24.41 -2.14
N ASN A 77 -6.62 23.17 -2.59
CA ASN A 77 -5.93 21.98 -2.09
C ASN A 77 -4.44 22.01 -2.42
N LYS A 78 -4.05 22.43 -3.64
CA LYS A 78 -2.63 22.64 -3.96
C LYS A 78 -1.95 23.61 -2.99
N ARG A 79 -2.56 24.78 -2.73
CA ARG A 79 -2.03 25.78 -1.79
C ARG A 79 -1.91 25.25 -0.36
N LEU A 80 -2.87 24.44 0.10
CA LEU A 80 -2.81 23.80 1.41
C LEU A 80 -1.66 22.78 1.50
N PHE A 81 -1.46 21.97 0.46
CA PHE A 81 -0.35 21.02 0.40
C PHE A 81 1.01 21.73 0.36
N ASP A 82 1.19 22.71 -0.53
CA ASP A 82 2.45 23.44 -0.70
C ASP A 82 2.87 24.17 0.59
N ALA A 83 1.92 24.60 1.41
CA ALA A 83 2.17 25.26 2.69
C ALA A 83 2.58 24.30 3.82
N ASN A 84 2.18 23.03 3.76
CA ASN A 84 2.56 22.01 4.75
C ASN A 84 2.42 20.58 4.15
N PRO A 85 3.40 20.10 3.35
CA PRO A 85 3.31 18.79 2.72
C PRO A 85 3.20 17.65 3.74
N GLU A 86 3.99 17.70 4.81
CA GLU A 86 4.11 16.64 5.82
C GLU A 86 2.77 16.27 6.49
N LYS A 87 1.87 17.25 6.66
CA LYS A 87 0.52 17.03 7.17
C LYS A 87 -0.35 16.16 6.25
N TYR A 88 -0.14 16.26 4.94
CA TYR A 88 -1.00 15.65 3.92
C TYR A 88 -0.36 14.43 3.24
N GLU A 89 0.94 14.21 3.39
CA GLU A 89 1.60 13.01 2.88
C GLU A 89 1.07 11.74 3.59
N PRO A 90 0.77 10.67 2.84
CA PRO A 90 0.37 9.41 3.43
C PRO A 90 1.53 8.79 4.21
N GLN A 91 1.20 8.21 5.36
CA GLN A 91 2.16 7.55 6.25
C GLN A 91 2.84 6.37 5.55
N TYR A 92 4.00 5.99 6.07
CA TYR A 92 4.78 4.83 5.59
C TYR A 92 5.04 4.88 4.07
N GLY A 93 5.34 6.07 3.55
CA GLY A 93 5.62 6.30 2.13
C GLY A 93 4.44 6.03 1.18
N GLY A 94 3.22 5.90 1.71
CA GLY A 94 2.02 5.52 0.98
C GLY A 94 1.84 4.02 0.75
N PHE A 95 2.68 3.15 1.29
CA PHE A 95 2.46 1.70 1.25
C PHE A 95 1.34 1.29 2.22
N CYS A 96 0.84 0.05 2.11
CA CYS A 96 -0.17 -0.49 3.02
C CYS A 96 0.26 -0.33 4.50
N ALA A 97 -0.49 0.46 5.27
CA ALA A 97 -0.21 0.70 6.69
C ALA A 97 -0.31 -0.57 7.56
N SER A 98 -1.14 -1.54 7.17
CA SER A 98 -1.15 -2.88 7.77
C SER A 98 0.17 -3.63 7.51
N GLY A 99 0.75 -3.50 6.32
CA GLY A 99 2.08 -4.03 6.00
C GLY A 99 3.21 -3.35 6.78
N ALA A 100 3.10 -2.02 6.96
CA ALA A 100 4.11 -1.22 7.64
C ALA A 100 4.35 -1.66 9.09
N ALA A 101 3.32 -2.13 9.80
CA ALA A 101 3.41 -2.69 11.15
C ALA A 101 4.35 -3.91 11.27
N PHE A 102 4.70 -4.53 10.14
CA PHE A 102 5.64 -5.67 10.04
C PHE A 102 6.85 -5.34 9.16
N ALA A 103 7.10 -4.05 8.93
CA ALA A 103 8.09 -3.49 7.99
C ALA A 103 7.96 -3.99 6.53
N LEU A 104 6.79 -4.49 6.12
CA LEU A 104 6.51 -4.93 4.76
C LEU A 104 6.04 -3.75 3.90
N LYS A 105 6.72 -3.49 2.79
CA LYS A 105 6.31 -2.49 1.79
C LYS A 105 5.43 -3.16 0.73
N LEU A 106 4.13 -3.14 0.98
CA LEU A 106 3.08 -3.73 0.13
C LEU A 106 2.33 -2.62 -0.61
N GLY A 107 1.74 -2.96 -1.77
CA GLY A 107 0.96 -2.01 -2.58
C GLY A 107 -0.21 -1.37 -1.81
N SER A 108 -0.80 -0.34 -2.41
CA SER A 108 -1.80 0.52 -1.78
C SER A 108 -2.93 0.81 -2.76
N ASP A 109 -4.18 0.63 -2.33
CA ASP A 109 -5.36 1.17 -3.00
C ASP A 109 -5.77 2.48 -2.28
N PRO A 110 -5.61 3.66 -2.90
CA PRO A 110 -5.95 4.95 -2.29
C PRO A 110 -7.43 5.12 -1.96
N THR A 111 -8.29 4.16 -2.33
CA THR A 111 -9.71 4.17 -1.94
C THR A 111 -9.97 3.50 -0.59
N GLU A 112 -9.00 2.73 -0.07
CA GLU A 112 -8.99 2.19 1.29
C GLU A 112 -8.03 3.02 2.14
N PHE A 113 -8.57 3.88 3.01
CA PHE A 113 -7.80 4.82 3.82
C PHE A 113 -8.44 5.05 5.18
N GLU A 114 -7.64 5.52 6.14
CA GLU A 114 -8.12 6.06 7.41
C GLU A 114 -7.35 7.34 7.78
N ILE A 115 -7.98 8.20 8.58
CA ILE A 115 -7.32 9.36 9.21
C ILE A 115 -7.40 9.20 10.71
N VAL A 116 -6.25 8.96 11.34
CA VAL A 116 -6.11 8.84 12.81
C VAL A 116 -5.06 9.84 13.29
N ASP A 117 -5.37 10.59 14.33
CA ASP A 117 -4.52 11.64 14.92
C ASP A 117 -3.96 12.64 13.89
N GLY A 118 -4.76 12.96 12.86
CA GLY A 118 -4.36 13.87 11.78
C GLY A 118 -3.36 13.29 10.78
N ARG A 119 -3.09 11.98 10.80
CA ARG A 119 -2.20 11.26 9.88
C ARG A 119 -3.02 10.45 8.87
N LEU A 120 -2.67 10.49 7.59
CA LEU A 120 -3.33 9.72 6.51
C LEU A 120 -2.71 8.34 6.35
N PHE A 121 -3.47 7.28 6.61
CA PHE A 121 -3.06 5.89 6.39
C PHE A 121 -3.76 5.34 5.14
N ILE A 122 -3.03 4.61 4.29
CA ILE A 122 -3.57 3.95 3.09
C ILE A 122 -3.36 2.44 3.24
N PHE A 123 -4.30 1.64 2.75
CA PHE A 123 -4.24 0.18 2.82
C PHE A 123 -4.08 -0.45 1.44
N GLY A 124 -3.64 -1.71 1.36
CA GLY A 124 -3.51 -2.43 0.09
C GLY A 124 -4.84 -2.79 -0.56
N ASP A 125 -5.84 -3.01 0.30
CA ASP A 125 -7.16 -3.54 0.01
C ASP A 125 -8.01 -3.52 1.31
N VAL A 126 -9.27 -3.95 1.20
CA VAL A 126 -10.24 -4.01 2.29
C VAL A 126 -9.84 -4.94 3.45
N LEU A 127 -9.11 -6.04 3.18
CA LEU A 127 -8.67 -6.97 4.23
C LEU A 127 -7.48 -6.40 5.01
N GLY A 128 -6.56 -5.71 4.34
CA GLY A 128 -5.49 -4.95 5.00
C GLY A 128 -6.06 -3.84 5.90
N HIS A 129 -7.10 -3.16 5.43
CA HIS A 129 -7.83 -2.18 6.23
C HIS A 129 -8.54 -2.84 7.43
N GLU A 130 -9.36 -3.88 7.22
CA GLU A 130 -10.05 -4.61 8.28
C GLU A 130 -9.09 -5.17 9.35
N ALA A 131 -7.96 -5.75 8.94
CA ALA A 131 -6.92 -6.28 9.83
C ALA A 131 -6.27 -5.17 10.70
N TRP A 132 -6.04 -3.99 10.12
CA TRP A 132 -5.50 -2.84 10.83
C TRP A 132 -6.50 -2.28 11.86
N SER A 133 -7.78 -2.21 11.48
CA SER A 133 -8.88 -1.67 12.29
C SER A 133 -9.27 -2.53 13.50
N ILE A 134 -8.67 -3.70 13.70
CA ILE A 134 -8.78 -4.48 14.96
C ILE A 134 -8.16 -3.70 16.14
N ASP A 135 -6.99 -3.09 15.91
CA ASP A 135 -6.28 -2.24 16.86
C ASP A 135 -5.37 -1.24 16.12
N PRO A 136 -5.91 -0.07 15.71
CA PRO A 136 -5.14 0.98 15.06
C PRO A 136 -3.91 1.42 15.86
N ALA A 137 -4.04 1.54 17.18
CA ALA A 137 -2.97 2.02 18.04
C ALA A 137 -1.82 1.01 18.14
N TRP A 138 -2.12 -0.30 18.16
CA TRP A 138 -1.10 -1.36 18.05
C TRP A 138 -0.37 -1.30 16.71
N ASN A 139 -1.11 -1.14 15.60
CA ASN A 139 -0.49 -1.08 14.27
C ASN A 139 0.41 0.15 14.13
N ILE A 140 -0.06 1.33 14.54
CA ILE A 140 0.71 2.58 14.50
C ILE A 140 1.99 2.45 15.33
N ARG A 141 1.91 1.96 16.58
CA ARG A 141 3.10 1.79 17.44
C ARG A 141 4.16 0.87 16.85
N HIS A 142 3.76 -0.25 16.24
CA HIS A 142 4.71 -1.20 15.65
C HIS A 142 5.23 -0.73 14.29
N ALA A 143 4.41 -0.02 13.50
CA ALA A 143 4.87 0.55 12.24
C ALA A 143 5.86 1.70 12.47
N ASP A 144 5.55 2.61 13.41
CA ASP A 144 6.43 3.73 13.77
C ASP A 144 7.76 3.25 14.38
N SER A 145 7.78 2.11 15.10
CA SER A 145 9.02 1.58 15.71
C SER A 145 9.97 0.89 14.72
N VAL A 146 9.48 0.44 13.55
CA VAL A 146 10.29 -0.25 12.53
C VAL A 146 10.43 0.51 11.21
N TRP A 147 9.63 1.54 10.96
CA TRP A 147 9.62 2.23 9.65
C TRP A 147 11.01 2.74 9.25
N ASP A 148 11.80 3.20 10.20
CA ASP A 148 13.15 3.75 10.03
C ASP A 148 14.17 2.76 9.44
N GLU A 149 14.00 1.46 9.66
CA GLU A 149 14.87 0.45 9.03
C GLU A 149 14.60 0.34 7.51
N SER A 150 13.40 0.74 7.09
CA SER A 150 12.78 0.34 5.82
C SER A 150 12.59 1.51 4.86
N ARG A 151 12.46 2.74 5.38
CA ARG A 151 12.11 3.96 4.63
C ARG A 151 12.90 4.12 3.32
N ASP A 152 14.22 3.94 3.38
CA ASP A 152 15.14 4.19 2.26
C ASP A 152 15.45 2.92 1.44
N THR A 153 14.92 1.75 1.85
CA THR A 153 15.04 0.51 1.09
C THR A 153 13.90 0.39 0.07
N GLY A 154 14.23 0.07 -1.18
CA GLY A 154 13.24 -0.18 -2.23
C GLY A 154 12.28 -1.32 -1.87
N TRP A 155 11.00 -1.16 -2.22
CA TRP A 155 9.92 -2.03 -1.70
C TRP A 155 10.11 -3.53 -1.95
N ARG A 156 10.71 -3.93 -3.09
CA ARG A 156 10.88 -5.35 -3.40
C ARG A 156 11.89 -6.00 -2.48
N LEU A 157 13.05 -5.37 -2.30
CA LEU A 157 14.11 -5.89 -1.43
C LEU A 157 13.67 -5.89 0.03
N GLN A 158 13.01 -4.82 0.48
CA GLN A 158 12.49 -4.74 1.84
C GLN A 158 11.46 -5.86 2.11
N SER A 159 10.47 -6.02 1.24
CA SER A 159 9.43 -7.02 1.43
C SER A 159 9.99 -8.45 1.32
N LEU A 160 10.91 -8.73 0.40
CA LEU A 160 11.65 -10.01 0.35
C LEU A 160 12.36 -10.31 1.68
N ARG A 161 13.10 -9.32 2.20
CA ARG A 161 13.83 -9.44 3.46
C ARG A 161 12.90 -9.75 4.63
N ARG A 162 11.72 -9.12 4.69
CA ARG A 162 10.74 -9.30 5.76
C ARG A 162 9.84 -10.53 5.60
N TYR A 163 9.67 -11.06 4.38
CA TYR A 163 9.09 -12.40 4.18
C TYR A 163 10.04 -13.51 4.67
N ALA A 164 11.35 -13.37 4.45
CA ALA A 164 12.36 -14.31 4.94
C ALA A 164 12.66 -14.15 6.45
N GLY A 165 12.74 -12.91 6.93
CA GLY A 165 13.00 -12.54 8.31
C GLY A 165 11.84 -11.75 8.91
N LYS A 166 10.81 -12.47 9.36
CA LYS A 166 9.63 -11.92 10.04
C LYS A 166 10.01 -11.19 11.33
N VAL A 167 9.20 -10.21 11.73
CA VAL A 167 9.28 -9.57 13.06
C VAL A 167 8.69 -10.49 14.14
N ASP A 168 9.11 -10.31 15.40
CA ASP A 168 8.71 -11.17 16.53
C ASP A 168 7.19 -11.17 16.79
N TRP A 169 6.50 -10.09 16.41
CA TRP A 169 5.04 -9.92 16.56
C TRP A 169 4.25 -10.23 15.26
N TYR A 170 4.85 -10.97 14.31
CA TYR A 170 4.19 -11.36 13.07
C TYR A 170 2.88 -12.14 13.32
N LYS A 171 1.83 -11.83 12.56
CA LYS A 171 0.52 -12.51 12.61
C LYS A 171 0.25 -13.29 11.33
N SER A 172 -0.21 -14.53 11.45
CA SER A 172 -0.79 -15.30 10.33
C SER A 172 -2.21 -14.82 9.97
N GLY A 173 -2.76 -15.27 8.85
CA GLY A 173 -4.14 -14.95 8.48
C GLY A 173 -5.13 -15.62 9.44
N ALA A 174 -4.80 -16.81 9.93
CA ALA A 174 -5.50 -17.47 11.03
C ALA A 174 -5.48 -16.64 12.33
N ASP A 175 -4.35 -16.03 12.69
CA ASP A 175 -4.26 -15.14 13.85
C ASP A 175 -5.17 -13.90 13.70
N ILE A 176 -5.09 -13.23 12.55
CA ILE A 176 -5.89 -12.03 12.27
C ILE A 176 -7.38 -12.35 12.29
N ARG A 177 -7.79 -13.48 11.71
CA ARG A 177 -9.20 -13.94 11.73
C ARG A 177 -9.71 -14.24 13.13
N ARG A 178 -8.89 -14.88 13.97
CA ARG A 178 -9.21 -15.13 15.39
C ARG A 178 -9.33 -13.81 16.15
N ASP A 179 -8.37 -12.90 15.99
CA ASP A 179 -8.35 -11.60 16.65
C ASP A 179 -9.56 -10.75 16.21
N TRP A 180 -9.92 -10.78 14.93
CA TRP A 180 -11.14 -10.15 14.38
C TRP A 180 -12.41 -10.74 15.01
N ALA A 181 -12.55 -12.07 15.04
CA ALA A 181 -13.72 -12.74 15.61
C ALA A 181 -13.89 -12.44 17.11
N ALA A 182 -12.80 -12.28 17.84
CA ALA A 182 -12.80 -11.86 19.25
C ALA A 182 -13.17 -10.37 19.43
N LYS A 183 -12.68 -9.48 18.55
CA LYS A 183 -12.95 -8.04 18.59
C LYS A 183 -14.37 -7.68 18.13
N PHE A 184 -14.88 -8.41 17.14
CA PHE A 184 -16.12 -8.11 16.43
C PHE A 184 -17.03 -9.35 16.36
N PRO A 185 -17.53 -9.86 17.50
CA PRO A 185 -18.36 -11.06 17.53
C PRO A 185 -19.59 -10.93 16.63
N GLY A 186 -19.82 -11.93 15.79
CA GLY A 186 -20.93 -11.95 14.81
C GLY A 186 -20.68 -11.18 13.50
N ARG A 187 -19.53 -10.50 13.32
CA ARG A 187 -19.16 -9.88 12.04
C ARG A 187 -18.14 -10.76 11.30
N ALA A 188 -18.45 -11.15 10.07
CA ALA A 188 -17.47 -11.73 9.16
C ALA A 188 -16.51 -10.65 8.61
N MET A 189 -15.25 -11.02 8.36
CA MET A 189 -14.36 -10.24 7.49
C MET A 189 -14.87 -10.25 6.04
N SER A 190 -14.42 -9.28 5.25
CA SER A 190 -14.72 -9.22 3.83
C SER A 190 -14.10 -10.38 3.05
N VAL A 191 -14.86 -10.94 2.10
CA VAL A 191 -14.37 -11.99 1.20
C VAL A 191 -13.61 -11.32 0.05
N TYR A 192 -12.29 -11.38 0.11
CA TYR A 192 -11.36 -10.84 -0.89
C TYR A 192 -10.24 -11.86 -1.14
N ASP A 193 -9.85 -12.05 -2.40
CA ASP A 193 -8.68 -12.85 -2.76
C ASP A 193 -7.42 -11.98 -2.57
N PRO A 194 -6.41 -12.42 -1.81
CA PRO A 194 -5.13 -11.72 -1.67
C PRO A 194 -4.01 -12.26 -2.59
N GLY A 195 -4.22 -13.39 -3.25
CA GLY A 195 -3.33 -13.88 -4.30
C GLY A 195 -2.01 -14.47 -3.81
N SER A 196 -1.24 -15.00 -4.77
CA SER A 196 0.05 -15.64 -4.46
C SER A 196 1.17 -14.63 -4.27
N MET A 197 2.04 -14.90 -3.30
CA MET A 197 3.27 -14.13 -3.05
C MET A 197 4.10 -13.90 -4.32
N VAL A 198 4.19 -14.93 -5.17
CA VAL A 198 4.99 -14.91 -6.41
C VAL A 198 4.41 -13.91 -7.43
N ALA A 199 3.10 -13.95 -7.68
CA ALA A 199 2.46 -12.97 -8.55
C ALA A 199 2.62 -11.55 -8.00
N ASN A 200 2.44 -11.40 -6.70
CA ASN A 200 2.49 -10.10 -6.03
C ASN A 200 3.89 -9.46 -5.96
N LEU A 201 4.95 -10.26 -5.87
CA LEU A 201 6.31 -9.74 -5.80
C LEU A 201 6.93 -9.49 -7.20
N PHE A 202 6.69 -10.40 -8.15
CA PHE A 202 7.38 -10.41 -9.44
C PHE A 202 6.58 -9.82 -10.60
N LEU A 203 5.24 -9.84 -10.55
CA LEU A 203 4.40 -9.33 -11.64
C LEU A 203 3.83 -7.93 -11.35
N LYS A 204 3.77 -7.50 -10.09
CA LYS A 204 3.24 -6.18 -9.71
C LYS A 204 4.29 -5.08 -9.68
N ARG A 205 3.78 -3.84 -9.82
CA ARG A 205 4.49 -2.58 -9.60
C ARG A 205 4.03 -1.97 -8.27
N PRO A 206 4.84 -1.11 -7.61
CA PRO A 206 4.39 -0.36 -6.43
C PRO A 206 3.19 0.51 -6.81
N GLY A 207 2.27 0.78 -5.87
CA GLY A 207 1.02 1.50 -6.18
C GLY A 207 0.03 0.74 -7.08
N TRP A 208 0.05 -0.60 -7.12
CA TRP A 208 -0.91 -1.36 -7.94
C TRP A 208 -2.33 -1.40 -7.36
N ARG A 209 -3.32 -1.36 -8.26
CA ARG A 209 -4.76 -1.16 -7.97
C ARG A 209 -5.49 -2.46 -7.66
N ALA A 210 -6.34 -2.46 -6.63
CA ALA A 210 -7.40 -3.46 -6.50
C ALA A 210 -8.64 -3.07 -7.35
N ARG A 211 -8.96 -1.77 -7.42
CA ARG A 211 -10.17 -1.23 -8.06
C ARG A 211 -10.30 -1.41 -9.58
N GLU A 212 -9.20 -1.43 -10.33
CA GLU A 212 -9.25 -1.46 -11.82
C GLU A 212 -9.05 -2.87 -12.44
N GLY A 213 -9.43 -3.92 -11.71
CA GLY A 213 -9.69 -5.24 -12.29
C GLY A 213 -8.47 -6.13 -12.53
N TYR A 214 -7.32 -5.83 -11.91
CA TYR A 214 -6.11 -6.66 -12.04
C TYR A 214 -5.57 -7.11 -10.68
N GLY A 215 -5.65 -8.43 -10.45
CA GLY A 215 -4.72 -9.18 -9.59
C GLY A 215 -4.84 -9.00 -8.06
N PRO A 216 -5.23 -10.05 -7.32
CA PRO A 216 -5.42 -10.00 -5.86
C PRO A 216 -4.14 -9.62 -5.05
N GLN A 217 -4.25 -8.77 -4.00
CA GLN A 217 -3.12 -8.16 -3.23
C GLN A 217 -2.77 -8.91 -1.93
N PRO A 218 -1.49 -9.16 -1.57
CA PRO A 218 -1.16 -9.99 -0.43
C PRO A 218 -1.35 -9.19 0.86
N VAL A 219 -2.36 -9.53 1.64
CA VAL A 219 -2.52 -9.02 3.00
C VAL A 219 -1.53 -9.76 3.90
N VAL A 220 -0.96 -9.08 4.90
CA VAL A 220 -0.11 -9.75 5.90
C VAL A 220 -0.89 -10.89 6.53
N GLY A 221 -0.27 -12.06 6.61
CA GLY A 221 -0.91 -13.27 7.12
C GLY A 221 -1.71 -14.07 6.10
N PHE A 222 -2.44 -13.45 5.17
CA PHE A 222 -3.37 -14.18 4.27
C PHE A 222 -2.73 -14.73 2.99
N VAL A 223 -1.40 -14.83 2.92
CA VAL A 223 -0.66 -15.24 1.73
C VAL A 223 -0.87 -16.73 1.45
N GLY A 224 -1.78 -17.04 0.53
CA GLY A 224 -2.03 -18.42 0.06
C GLY A 224 -2.68 -19.35 1.09
N GLU A 225 -3.25 -18.82 2.19
CA GLU A 225 -3.92 -19.64 3.21
C GLU A 225 -5.27 -20.20 2.72
N ASP A 226 -5.95 -19.53 1.77
CA ASP A 226 -7.19 -20.02 1.16
C ASP A 226 -7.24 -19.64 -0.32
N ALA A 227 -7.71 -20.56 -1.18
CA ALA A 227 -8.30 -20.14 -2.43
C ALA A 227 -9.57 -19.37 -2.09
N CYS A 228 -9.71 -18.14 -2.58
CA CYS A 228 -10.97 -17.40 -2.44
C CYS A 228 -12.10 -18.32 -2.92
N PRO A 229 -13.06 -18.69 -2.05
CA PRO A 229 -14.11 -19.62 -2.45
C PRO A 229 -14.78 -19.03 -3.69
N PRO A 230 -14.98 -19.83 -4.76
CA PRO A 230 -15.61 -19.33 -5.98
C PRO A 230 -16.92 -18.69 -5.56
N ALA A 231 -17.04 -17.38 -5.83
CA ALA A 231 -18.01 -16.51 -5.18
C ALA A 231 -19.36 -17.23 -5.11
N CYS A 232 -19.79 -17.55 -3.88
CA CYS A 232 -20.79 -18.60 -3.63
C CYS A 232 -21.97 -18.44 -4.58
N PRO A 233 -22.56 -19.48 -5.20
CA PRO A 233 -23.58 -19.29 -6.22
C PRO A 233 -24.71 -18.32 -5.79
N GLY A 234 -24.71 -17.11 -6.35
CA GLY A 234 -25.60 -15.99 -5.97
C GLY A 234 -24.96 -14.83 -5.18
N ALA A 235 -23.80 -15.03 -4.57
CA ALA A 235 -22.99 -13.99 -3.95
C ALA A 235 -22.14 -13.27 -5.01
N VAL A 236 -22.47 -12.01 -5.27
CA VAL A 236 -21.61 -11.11 -6.03
C VAL A 236 -20.35 -10.86 -5.19
N SER A 237 -19.15 -11.11 -5.74
CA SER A 237 -17.92 -10.66 -5.08
C SER A 237 -18.02 -9.14 -4.91
N ARG A 238 -17.89 -8.63 -3.68
CA ARG A 238 -18.13 -7.21 -3.38
C ARG A 238 -17.08 -6.32 -4.05
N ARG A 239 -17.32 -6.01 -5.33
CA ARG A 239 -16.77 -4.81 -5.98
C ARG A 239 -17.29 -3.64 -5.17
N PHE A 240 -16.37 -2.96 -4.49
CA PHE A 240 -16.70 -1.82 -3.66
C PHE A 240 -17.41 -0.74 -4.51
N GLY A 241 -18.61 -0.33 -4.08
CA GLY A 241 -19.47 0.61 -4.83
C GLY A 241 -20.80 0.05 -5.37
N ALA A 242 -21.12 -1.24 -5.18
CA ALA A 242 -22.47 -1.76 -5.45
C ALA A 242 -23.48 -1.35 -4.34
N ASP A 243 -23.10 -1.51 -3.06
CA ASP A 243 -24.00 -1.35 -1.90
C ASP A 243 -23.37 -0.51 -0.77
N SER A 244 -22.69 0.59 -1.09
CA SER A 244 -22.10 1.50 -0.09
C SER A 244 -23.16 2.38 0.60
N ALA A 245 -24.06 1.72 1.34
CA ALA A 245 -25.05 2.30 2.26
C ALA A 245 -24.84 1.82 3.72
N VAL A 246 -23.69 1.21 4.01
CA VAL A 246 -23.24 0.97 5.40
C VAL A 246 -22.57 2.24 5.88
N ALA A 247 -23.17 2.92 6.85
CA ALA A 247 -22.59 4.11 7.47
C ALA A 247 -21.22 3.79 8.10
N PRO A 248 -20.24 4.71 8.03
CA PRO A 248 -18.96 4.52 8.70
C PRO A 248 -19.17 4.35 10.21
N PRO A 249 -18.31 3.59 10.91
CA PRO A 249 -18.35 3.52 12.37
C PRO A 249 -18.22 4.94 12.94
N PRO A 250 -18.88 5.24 14.08
CA PRO A 250 -18.84 6.58 14.66
C PRO A 250 -17.41 6.94 15.04
N VAL A 251 -16.87 7.99 14.40
CA VAL A 251 -15.59 8.58 14.76
C VAL A 251 -15.67 9.04 16.22
N ALA A 252 -14.82 8.47 17.07
CA ALA A 252 -14.66 8.94 18.44
C ALA A 252 -14.14 10.39 18.40
N ARG A 253 -14.85 11.29 19.08
CA ARG A 253 -14.51 12.72 19.20
C ARG A 253 -13.55 12.97 20.34
#